data_AF-A0A2N6A8X4-F1
#
_entry.id   AF-A0A2N6A8X4-F1
#
_cell.length_a   1.000
_cell.length_b   1.000
_cell.length_c   1.000
_cell.angle_alpha   90.00
_cell.angle_beta   90.00
_cell.angle_gamma   90.00
#
_symmetry.space_group_name_H-M   'P 1'
#
loop_
_entity.id
_entity.type
_entity.pdbx_description
1 polymer ?
#
loop_
_entity_poly.entity_id
_entity_poly.type
_entity_poly.pdbx_seq_one_letter_code
_entity_poly.pdbx_strand_id
1 'polypeptide(L)'
;MGELNFLSNNSSDDKTPAAPAPKPESNGGGPAITDDKERIEKSREEVLEMIDKNKKDKNDKAKEAKNTNKSFLGGFFGGKNEKQEPVKEGTVPAPVKKETTKEQTTNLDNEAPKANLEASIDSPYKNSGKPIQDNGPLIFSGNSWTNSGVLETNLIDKNEYSFFDFERKFKLVMISILGTIVFVGALYFLLYVYEYYNFSVLENKKGIVERHERDVLAMEKRPEYSEAKQFQKHLDTAKSLLSNHVYWSSFFQLIEEVTIKDIYYTGGFSGTTDGLYTLKARTDSYESMKNQLIVFSQDERILSARTTEVDEYEEKEEQTNGGADGEETQTVAEVIKESGIEFTVEIEIDPEIFYNIITNESE
;
A
#
# COMPACT_ATOMS: atom_id res chain seq x y z
N MET A 1 -41.78 -54.18 10.92
CA MET A 1 -41.42 -52.86 10.39
C MET A 1 -39.90 -52.79 10.46
N GLY A 2 -39.08 -52.88 9.44
CA GLY A 2 -39.21 -52.89 7.98
C GLY A 2 -37.78 -52.59 7.50
N GLU A 3 -36.93 -53.62 7.44
CA GLU A 3 -35.52 -53.48 7.05
C GLU A 3 -35.41 -53.45 5.53
N LEU A 4 -34.91 -52.33 5.00
CA LEU A 4 -34.63 -52.13 3.58
C LEU A 4 -33.22 -52.62 3.28
N ASN A 5 -33.13 -53.79 2.66
CA ASN A 5 -31.93 -54.28 1.99
C ASN A 5 -31.79 -53.59 0.62
N PHE A 6 -30.74 -52.79 0.43
CA PHE A 6 -30.30 -52.36 -0.88
C PHE A 6 -29.31 -53.38 -1.46
N LEU A 7 -29.76 -54.10 -2.48
CA LEU A 7 -28.93 -54.89 -3.37
C LEU A 7 -28.18 -53.95 -4.31
N SER A 8 -26.85 -53.93 -4.23
CA SER A 8 -25.97 -53.34 -5.24
C SER A 8 -25.44 -54.47 -6.12
N ASN A 9 -25.90 -54.52 -7.37
CA ASN A 9 -25.48 -55.50 -8.37
C ASN A 9 -25.35 -54.82 -9.75
N ASN A 10 -24.14 -54.90 -10.32
CA ASN A 10 -23.68 -54.67 -11.71
C ASN A 10 -22.31 -53.96 -11.62
N SER A 11 -21.16 -54.59 -11.82
CA SER A 11 -20.75 -55.60 -12.80
C SER A 11 -21.04 -55.18 -14.24
N SER A 12 -20.05 -54.52 -14.85
CA SER A 12 -19.85 -54.44 -16.28
C SER A 12 -18.35 -54.27 -16.50
N ASP A 13 -17.67 -55.42 -16.58
CA ASP A 13 -16.33 -55.56 -17.14
C ASP A 13 -16.41 -55.23 -18.64
N ASP A 14 -16.01 -54.01 -19.03
CA ASP A 14 -15.67 -53.71 -20.42
C ASP A 14 -14.14 -53.67 -20.53
N LYS A 15 -13.60 -54.74 -21.12
CA LYS A 15 -12.17 -54.99 -21.29
C LYS A 15 -11.82 -54.75 -22.75
N THR A 16 -11.70 -53.49 -23.13
CA THR A 16 -11.16 -53.09 -24.44
C THR A 16 -9.65 -53.35 -24.47
N PRO A 17 -9.11 -54.05 -25.48
CA PRO A 17 -7.67 -54.26 -25.59
C PRO A 17 -6.96 -52.98 -26.03
N ALA A 18 -6.06 -52.48 -25.19
CA ALA A 18 -5.22 -51.33 -25.46
C ALA A 18 -4.31 -51.58 -26.69
N ALA A 19 -4.34 -50.63 -27.63
CA ALA A 19 -3.45 -50.59 -28.78
C ALA A 19 -1.98 -50.43 -28.34
N PRO A 20 -1.02 -51.06 -29.05
CA PRO A 20 0.39 -50.96 -28.71
C PRO A 20 0.93 -49.54 -28.98
N ALA A 21 1.56 -48.95 -27.94
CA ALA A 21 2.19 -47.64 -28.00
C ALA A 21 3.29 -47.59 -29.09
N PRO A 22 3.41 -46.47 -29.83
CA PRO A 22 4.48 -46.28 -30.79
C PRO A 22 5.83 -46.14 -30.06
N LYS A 23 6.84 -46.87 -30.56
CA LYS A 23 8.23 -46.77 -30.11
C LYS A 23 8.75 -45.35 -30.35
N PRO A 24 9.44 -44.72 -29.37
CA PRO A 24 10.13 -43.47 -29.62
C PRO A 24 11.35 -43.74 -30.51
N GLU A 25 11.34 -43.14 -31.70
CA GLU A 25 12.51 -43.01 -32.55
C GLU A 25 13.56 -42.16 -31.84
N SER A 26 14.74 -42.76 -31.59
CA SER A 26 15.91 -42.03 -31.12
C SER A 26 16.46 -41.20 -32.27
N ASN A 27 16.43 -39.88 -32.12
CA ASN A 27 17.05 -38.98 -33.07
C ASN A 27 17.88 -37.91 -32.33
N GLY A 28 19.14 -37.78 -32.76
CA GLY A 28 19.94 -36.54 -32.73
C GLY A 28 20.50 -36.09 -31.38
N GLY A 29 21.83 -36.15 -31.25
CA GLY A 29 22.56 -35.68 -30.07
C GLY A 29 22.48 -34.16 -29.83
N GLY A 30 22.33 -33.80 -28.57
CA GLY A 30 22.59 -32.46 -28.02
C GLY A 30 23.79 -32.51 -27.05
N PRO A 31 24.58 -31.42 -26.95
CA PRO A 31 25.81 -31.38 -26.17
C PRO A 31 25.57 -31.52 -24.66
N ALA A 32 26.57 -32.08 -23.99
CA ALA A 32 26.57 -32.55 -22.61
C ALA A 32 26.03 -31.55 -21.56
N ILE A 33 24.98 -31.97 -20.84
CA ILE A 33 24.38 -31.29 -19.67
C ILE A 33 25.02 -31.82 -18.36
N THR A 34 26.34 -32.00 -18.34
CA THR A 34 27.05 -32.48 -17.14
C THR A 34 27.71 -31.36 -16.34
N ASP A 35 27.95 -30.18 -16.93
CA ASP A 35 28.68 -29.09 -16.28
C ASP A 35 27.82 -28.21 -15.37
N ASP A 36 26.50 -28.15 -15.58
CA ASP A 36 25.63 -27.28 -14.77
C ASP A 36 25.36 -27.84 -13.37
N LYS A 37 25.44 -29.16 -13.18
CA LYS A 37 25.16 -29.78 -11.88
C LYS A 37 26.27 -29.50 -10.86
N GLU A 38 27.53 -29.54 -11.31
CA GLU A 38 28.69 -29.21 -10.48
C GLU A 38 28.73 -27.71 -10.13
N ARG A 39 28.30 -26.85 -11.06
CA ARG A 39 28.21 -25.41 -10.82
C ARG A 39 27.14 -25.06 -9.79
N ILE A 40 26.00 -25.75 -9.81
CA ILE A 40 24.92 -25.56 -8.83
C ILE A 40 25.35 -26.05 -7.45
N GLU A 41 25.99 -27.21 -7.32
CA GLU A 41 26.46 -27.70 -6.01
C GLU A 41 27.56 -26.81 -5.41
N LYS A 42 28.50 -26.32 -6.22
CA LYS A 42 29.54 -25.39 -5.76
C LYS A 42 28.96 -24.06 -5.27
N SER A 43 27.94 -23.53 -5.96
CA SER A 43 27.27 -22.30 -5.52
C SER A 43 26.51 -22.46 -4.19
N ARG A 44 26.02 -23.67 -3.89
CA ARG A 44 25.29 -23.96 -2.66
C ARG A 44 26.21 -24.07 -1.45
N GLU A 45 27.37 -24.70 -1.60
CA GLU A 45 28.41 -24.76 -0.57
C GLU A 45 28.93 -23.37 -0.19
N GLU A 46 29.17 -22.50 -1.19
CA GLU A 46 29.67 -21.13 -0.97
C GLU A 46 28.66 -20.25 -0.20
N VAL A 47 27.36 -20.41 -0.48
CA VAL A 47 26.29 -19.72 0.26
C VAL A 47 26.18 -20.20 1.70
N LEU A 48 26.36 -21.50 1.95
CA LEU A 48 26.34 -22.06 3.32
C LEU A 48 27.54 -21.55 4.14
N GLU A 49 28.72 -21.43 3.54
CA GLU A 49 29.90 -20.88 4.22
C GLU A 49 29.72 -19.39 4.61
N MET A 50 29.06 -18.60 3.75
CA MET A 50 28.75 -17.19 4.08
C MET A 50 27.75 -17.05 5.24
N ILE A 51 26.76 -17.95 5.33
CA ILE A 51 25.77 -17.93 6.41
C ILE A 51 26.42 -18.23 7.78
N ASP A 52 27.35 -19.17 7.82
CA ASP A 52 28.04 -19.53 9.06
C ASP A 52 29.04 -18.47 9.53
N LYS A 53 29.75 -17.80 8.59
CA LYS A 53 30.60 -16.63 8.93
C LYS A 53 29.79 -15.50 9.55
N ASN A 54 28.62 -15.19 9.00
CA ASN A 54 27.77 -14.10 9.49
C ASN A 54 27.18 -14.39 10.89
N LYS A 55 26.88 -15.66 11.20
CA LYS A 55 26.46 -16.06 12.57
C LYS A 55 27.60 -15.92 13.58
N LYS A 56 28.84 -16.21 13.20
CA LYS A 56 30.01 -16.09 14.08
C LYS A 56 30.30 -14.63 14.43
N ASP A 57 30.30 -13.75 13.43
CA ASP A 57 30.57 -12.31 13.62
C ASP A 57 29.52 -11.62 14.52
N LYS A 58 28.25 -12.05 14.45
CA LYS A 58 27.20 -11.53 15.35
C LYS A 58 27.40 -11.95 16.80
N ASN A 59 27.86 -13.18 17.04
CA ASN A 59 28.11 -13.67 18.39
C ASN A 59 29.35 -13.02 19.04
N ASP A 60 30.37 -12.73 18.26
CA ASP A 60 31.59 -12.09 18.77
C ASP A 60 31.33 -10.61 19.12
N LYS A 61 30.57 -9.88 18.29
CA LYS A 61 30.12 -8.50 18.63
C LYS A 61 29.20 -8.43 19.85
N ALA A 62 28.34 -9.44 20.05
CA ALA A 62 27.48 -9.51 21.23
C ALA A 62 28.24 -9.80 22.54
N LYS A 63 29.41 -10.46 22.46
CA LYS A 63 30.30 -10.68 23.61
C LYS A 63 31.14 -9.45 23.95
N GLU A 64 31.55 -8.68 22.95
CA GLU A 64 32.32 -7.45 23.14
C GLU A 64 31.48 -6.34 23.79
N ALA A 65 30.21 -6.18 23.39
CA ALA A 65 29.28 -5.21 23.98
C ALA A 65 28.92 -5.49 25.46
N LYS A 66 29.07 -6.74 25.93
CA LYS A 66 28.80 -7.09 27.34
C LYS A 66 29.99 -6.83 28.27
N ASN A 67 31.20 -6.66 27.73
CA ASN A 67 32.40 -6.48 28.56
C ASN A 67 32.76 -5.01 28.80
N THR A 68 32.30 -4.09 27.93
CA THR A 68 32.54 -2.63 28.09
C THR A 68 31.64 -1.96 29.13
N ASN A 69 30.58 -2.62 29.60
CA ASN A 69 29.67 -2.05 30.60
C ASN A 69 30.01 -2.43 32.05
N LYS A 70 31.07 -3.23 32.27
CA LYS A 70 31.47 -3.69 33.61
C LYS A 70 32.61 -2.88 34.24
N SER A 71 33.29 -2.02 33.48
CA SER A 71 34.40 -1.20 33.97
C SER A 71 34.05 0.25 34.31
N PHE A 72 32.83 0.73 34.02
CA PHE A 72 32.46 2.14 34.23
C PHE A 72 31.61 2.41 35.49
N LEU A 73 31.20 1.38 36.25
CA LEU A 73 30.41 1.52 37.49
C LEU A 73 31.20 1.18 38.76
N GLY A 74 32.52 1.11 38.66
CA GLY A 74 33.44 0.86 39.77
C GLY A 74 33.83 2.13 40.51
N GLY A 75 32.88 2.78 41.18
CA GLY A 75 33.20 3.74 42.23
C GLY A 75 32.28 4.96 42.28
N PHE A 76 31.11 4.85 42.91
CA PHE A 76 30.51 6.03 43.58
C PHE A 76 29.41 5.74 44.62
N PHE A 77 29.19 4.50 45.10
CA PHE A 77 28.25 4.27 46.21
C PHE A 77 28.82 3.33 47.26
N GLY A 78 29.53 3.93 48.23
CA GLY A 78 29.65 3.38 49.57
C GLY A 78 28.43 3.79 50.39
N GLY A 79 27.54 2.85 50.67
CA GLY A 79 26.29 3.11 51.40
C GLY A 79 25.73 1.86 52.05
N LYS A 80 26.13 1.66 53.32
CA LYS A 80 25.50 0.90 54.42
C LYS A 80 24.57 -0.28 54.07
N ASN A 81 25.04 -1.47 54.48
CA ASN A 81 24.26 -2.70 54.59
C ASN A 81 23.19 -2.58 55.70
N GLU A 82 21.93 -2.74 55.34
CA GLU A 82 20.83 -3.00 56.27
C GLU A 82 20.35 -4.45 56.09
N LYS A 83 20.43 -5.22 57.18
CA LYS A 83 20.01 -6.63 57.26
C LYS A 83 18.49 -6.71 57.11
N GLN A 84 18.00 -7.47 56.13
CA GLN A 84 16.64 -7.98 56.14
C GLN A 84 16.64 -9.48 56.44
N GLU A 85 15.80 -9.85 57.41
CA GLU A 85 15.54 -11.20 57.90
C GLU A 85 14.74 -12.04 56.89
N PRO A 86 14.83 -13.39 56.96
CA PRO A 86 14.11 -14.28 56.05
C PRO A 86 12.61 -14.37 56.38
N VAL A 87 11.78 -14.09 55.38
CA VAL A 87 10.32 -14.31 55.43
C VAL A 87 10.01 -15.80 55.26
N LYS A 88 9.18 -16.30 56.16
CA LYS A 88 8.74 -17.70 56.30
C LYS A 88 7.82 -18.14 55.17
N GLU A 89 7.95 -19.42 54.80
CA GLU A 89 7.03 -20.21 54.00
C GLU A 89 5.59 -20.12 54.50
N GLY A 90 4.65 -20.02 53.56
CA GLY A 90 3.22 -20.03 53.82
C GLY A 90 2.41 -20.53 52.63
N THR A 91 2.10 -21.82 52.67
CA THR A 91 0.80 -22.43 52.34
C THR A 91 0.23 -22.31 50.91
N VAL A 92 0.33 -23.43 50.20
CA VAL A 92 -0.45 -23.81 49.01
C VAL A 92 -1.94 -23.94 49.36
N PRO A 93 -2.88 -23.38 48.57
CA PRO A 93 -4.25 -23.84 48.57
C PRO A 93 -4.53 -24.87 47.46
N ALA A 94 -5.22 -25.93 47.86
CA ALA A 94 -5.69 -27.07 47.09
C ALA A 94 -6.77 -26.70 46.03
N PRO A 95 -7.08 -27.59 45.06
CA PRO A 95 -7.89 -27.25 43.89
C PRO A 95 -9.39 -27.26 44.19
N VAL A 96 -10.09 -26.22 43.71
CA VAL A 96 -11.54 -26.10 43.80
C VAL A 96 -12.22 -26.93 42.71
N LYS A 97 -13.23 -27.68 43.14
CA LYS A 97 -14.09 -28.59 42.39
C LYS A 97 -14.86 -27.90 41.26
N LYS A 98 -15.06 -28.67 40.19
CA LYS A 98 -16.05 -28.47 39.12
C LYS A 98 -17.46 -28.50 39.70
N GLU A 99 -18.26 -27.47 39.42
CA GLU A 99 -19.72 -27.59 39.41
C GLU A 99 -20.30 -27.00 38.13
N THR A 100 -21.09 -27.85 37.50
CA THR A 100 -21.93 -27.68 36.32
C THR A 100 -23.06 -26.70 36.62
N THR A 101 -23.37 -25.74 35.74
CA THR A 101 -24.71 -25.13 35.69
C THR A 101 -25.06 -24.72 34.25
N LYS A 102 -26.33 -24.95 33.96
CA LYS A 102 -27.04 -25.06 32.69
C LYS A 102 -27.16 -23.75 31.90
N GLU A 103 -27.31 -23.96 30.59
CA GLU A 103 -28.19 -23.24 29.65
C GLU A 103 -29.05 -22.12 30.22
N GLN A 104 -28.88 -20.92 29.67
CA GLN A 104 -29.96 -19.96 29.55
C GLN A 104 -29.84 -19.20 28.23
N THR A 105 -30.72 -19.58 27.31
CA THR A 105 -31.18 -18.79 26.17
C THR A 105 -31.85 -17.50 26.65
N THR A 106 -31.68 -16.40 25.91
CA THR A 106 -32.75 -15.46 25.49
C THR A 106 -32.17 -14.23 24.75
N ASN A 107 -32.75 -13.96 23.57
CA ASN A 107 -33.16 -12.67 22.99
C ASN A 107 -32.11 -11.55 22.97
N LEU A 108 -31.56 -11.11 21.82
CA LEU A 108 -32.24 -10.48 20.67
C LEU A 108 -33.34 -9.52 21.10
N ASP A 109 -32.95 -8.29 21.46
CA ASP A 109 -33.78 -7.12 21.22
C ASP A 109 -32.92 -5.89 20.96
N ASN A 110 -33.44 -5.11 20.02
CA ASN A 110 -32.91 -3.91 19.41
C ASN A 110 -32.62 -2.80 20.44
N GLU A 111 -31.49 -2.12 20.31
CA GLU A 111 -31.45 -0.67 20.50
C GLU A 111 -30.23 -0.06 19.80
N ALA A 112 -30.51 0.73 18.77
CA ALA A 112 -29.54 1.57 18.09
C ALA A 112 -29.25 2.82 18.94
N PRO A 113 -27.99 3.16 19.26
CA PRO A 113 -27.66 4.49 19.71
C PRO A 113 -27.53 5.41 18.49
N LYS A 114 -28.52 6.30 18.36
CA LYS A 114 -28.51 7.47 17.50
C LYS A 114 -27.31 8.38 17.83
N ALA A 115 -26.70 8.88 16.78
CA ALA A 115 -26.06 10.19 16.61
C ALA A 115 -25.49 10.90 17.86
N ASN A 116 -24.17 11.13 17.87
CA ASN A 116 -23.65 12.44 18.24
C ASN A 116 -22.38 12.74 17.43
N LEU A 117 -22.59 13.31 16.24
CA LEU A 117 -21.57 13.79 15.32
C LEU A 117 -21.57 15.32 15.41
N GLU A 118 -20.93 15.87 16.42
CA GLU A 118 -20.64 17.31 16.50
C GLU A 118 -19.34 17.50 17.31
N ALA A 119 -18.22 17.53 16.59
CA ALA A 119 -16.99 18.11 17.09
C ALA A 119 -16.36 18.92 15.95
N SER A 120 -16.47 20.23 16.12
CA SER A 120 -16.07 21.30 15.23
C SER A 120 -14.60 21.21 14.80
N ILE A 121 -14.39 21.15 13.49
CA ILE A 121 -13.16 21.64 12.87
C ILE A 121 -13.35 23.14 12.70
N ASP A 122 -13.02 23.91 13.73
CA ASP A 122 -12.89 25.37 13.62
C ASP A 122 -11.41 25.71 13.51
N SER A 123 -10.95 25.89 12.26
CA SER A 123 -9.69 26.55 11.97
C SER A 123 -10.00 27.86 11.25
N PRO A 124 -9.91 29.03 11.93
CA PRO A 124 -9.94 30.30 11.24
C PRO A 124 -8.51 30.71 10.89
N TYR A 125 -8.04 30.32 9.71
CA TYR A 125 -6.95 31.03 9.04
C TYR A 125 -7.50 32.39 8.58
N LYS A 126 -7.48 33.37 9.50
CA LYS A 126 -7.78 34.77 9.20
C LYS A 126 -6.64 35.35 8.37
N ASN A 127 -6.70 35.11 7.07
CA ASN A 127 -5.96 35.87 6.08
C ASN A 127 -6.59 37.27 5.97
N SER A 128 -6.18 38.20 6.83
CA SER A 128 -6.52 39.61 6.69
C SER A 128 -5.65 40.23 5.61
N GLY A 129 -6.04 40.02 4.35
CA GLY A 129 -5.64 40.86 3.23
C GLY A 129 -6.10 42.28 3.48
N LYS A 130 -5.20 43.14 3.96
CA LYS A 130 -5.41 44.59 3.92
C LYS A 130 -5.15 45.05 2.49
N PRO A 131 -6.12 45.72 1.82
CA PRO A 131 -5.85 46.36 0.55
C PRO A 131 -4.84 47.50 0.76
N ILE A 132 -3.81 47.49 -0.08
CA ILE A 132 -2.89 48.60 -0.28
C ILE A 132 -3.72 49.76 -0.83
N GLN A 133 -4.09 50.71 0.03
CA GLN A 133 -4.51 52.03 -0.41
C GLN A 133 -3.26 52.91 -0.51
N ASP A 134 -2.75 52.91 -1.72
CA ASP A 134 -2.05 54.04 -2.33
C ASP A 134 -2.95 55.30 -2.28
N ASN A 135 -2.30 56.47 -2.33
CA ASN A 135 -2.82 57.85 -2.40
C ASN A 135 -2.83 58.67 -1.08
N GLY A 136 -1.68 59.28 -0.79
CA GLY A 136 -1.57 60.46 0.08
C GLY A 136 -0.22 61.17 -0.12
N PRO A 137 -0.17 62.49 -0.43
CA PRO A 137 1.04 63.15 -0.88
C PRO A 137 2.03 63.44 0.25
N LEU A 138 3.30 63.33 -0.10
CA LEU A 138 4.49 63.80 0.62
C LEU A 138 4.27 65.20 1.21
N ILE A 139 4.19 65.31 2.54
CA ILE A 139 4.38 66.60 3.24
C ILE A 139 5.80 66.61 3.81
N PHE A 140 6.74 67.04 2.96
CA PHE A 140 7.98 67.64 3.40
C PHE A 140 7.63 68.99 4.05
N SER A 141 7.54 69.02 5.38
CA SER A 141 7.55 70.30 6.11
C SER A 141 9.00 70.76 6.19
N GLY A 142 9.37 71.60 5.22
CA GLY A 142 10.56 72.43 5.30
C GLY A 142 10.37 73.49 6.37
N ASN A 143 11.33 73.60 7.28
CA ASN A 143 11.69 74.89 7.85
C ASN A 143 13.04 75.28 7.29
N SER A 144 12.95 76.33 6.48
CA SER A 144 13.98 76.98 5.71
C SER A 144 15.11 77.52 6.58
N TRP A 145 16.31 77.27 6.09
CA TRP A 145 17.49 78.09 6.27
C TRP A 145 17.18 79.58 6.20
N THR A 146 17.66 80.33 7.19
CA THR A 146 18.11 81.72 6.99
C THR A 146 19.57 81.81 7.40
N ASN A 147 20.39 81.97 6.36
CA ASN A 147 21.69 82.66 6.38
C ASN A 147 21.49 84.07 6.99
N SER A 148 22.45 84.80 7.53
CA SER A 148 23.90 84.79 7.40
C SER A 148 24.44 85.93 8.27
N GLY A 149 25.64 85.77 8.82
CA GLY A 149 26.43 86.84 9.41
C GLY A 149 25.94 87.16 10.82
N VAL A 150 26.68 86.83 11.87
CA VAL A 150 27.94 87.50 12.20
C VAL A 150 28.88 86.51 12.89
N LEU A 151 30.16 86.69 12.57
CA LEU A 151 31.30 86.06 13.22
C LEU A 151 31.27 86.34 14.73
N GLU A 152 30.75 85.40 15.52
CA GLU A 152 31.17 85.25 16.92
C GLU A 152 31.96 83.95 17.02
N THR A 153 33.26 84.14 16.88
CA THR A 153 34.30 83.36 17.51
C THR A 153 33.95 83.08 18.99
N ASN A 154 33.13 82.06 19.26
CA ASN A 154 33.09 81.48 20.60
C ASN A 154 33.97 80.24 20.60
N LEU A 155 35.16 80.49 21.15
CA LEU A 155 36.21 79.59 21.55
C LEU A 155 35.66 78.24 21.99
N ILE A 156 36.34 77.18 21.55
CA ILE A 156 36.50 75.88 22.21
C ILE A 156 35.76 75.87 23.56
N ASP A 157 34.50 75.42 23.59
CA ASP A 157 33.79 75.33 24.87
C ASP A 157 34.39 74.14 25.60
N LYS A 158 35.41 74.55 26.33
CA LYS A 158 36.34 73.89 27.19
C LYS A 158 35.60 72.81 27.94
N ASN A 159 35.88 71.55 27.57
CA ASN A 159 35.60 70.35 28.35
C ASN A 159 34.55 70.61 29.42
N GLU A 160 33.28 70.47 29.06
CA GLU A 160 32.34 70.01 30.05
C GLU A 160 32.83 68.62 30.46
N TYR A 161 33.76 68.62 31.41
CA TYR A 161 33.99 67.50 32.29
C TYR A 161 32.63 67.31 32.94
N SER A 162 31.77 66.56 32.27
CA SER A 162 30.59 65.96 32.87
C SER A 162 31.18 65.13 34.00
N PHE A 163 31.23 65.74 35.18
CA PHE A 163 31.67 65.09 36.39
C PHE A 163 30.72 63.92 36.54
N PHE A 164 31.20 62.76 36.09
CA PHE A 164 30.46 61.54 36.14
C PHE A 164 30.13 61.35 37.62
N ASP A 165 28.85 61.46 37.99
CA ASP A 165 28.33 61.05 39.29
C ASP A 165 28.52 59.54 39.44
N PHE A 166 29.77 59.13 39.60
CA PHE A 166 30.23 57.75 39.50
C PHE A 166 29.57 56.92 40.59
N GLU A 167 29.36 57.48 41.78
CA GLU A 167 28.74 56.77 42.89
C GLU A 167 27.26 56.42 42.65
N ARG A 168 26.47 57.31 42.03
CA ARG A 168 25.04 57.03 41.74
C ARG A 168 24.90 56.10 40.55
N LYS A 169 25.68 56.34 39.50
CA LYS A 169 25.65 55.51 38.29
C LYS A 169 26.21 54.10 38.55
N PHE A 170 27.23 53.96 39.40
CA PHE A 170 27.80 52.65 39.76
C PHE A 170 26.82 51.79 40.57
N LYS A 171 26.04 52.37 41.48
CA LYS A 171 24.98 51.63 42.21
C LYS A 171 23.91 51.08 41.26
N LEU A 172 23.52 51.87 40.25
CA LEU A 172 22.54 51.45 39.25
C LEU A 172 23.10 50.31 38.37
N VAL A 173 24.36 50.41 37.93
CA VAL A 173 25.04 49.35 37.18
C VAL A 173 25.15 48.06 38.01
N MET A 174 25.50 48.14 39.29
CA MET A 174 25.58 46.96 40.17
C MET A 174 24.22 46.26 40.36
N ILE A 175 23.15 47.02 40.55
CA ILE A 175 21.79 46.46 40.61
C ILE A 175 21.41 45.80 39.28
N SER A 176 21.76 46.41 38.14
CA SER A 176 21.51 45.83 36.82
C SER A 176 22.24 44.49 36.65
N ILE A 177 23.52 44.42 37.02
CA ILE A 177 24.32 43.19 36.92
C ILE A 177 23.73 42.09 37.82
N LEU A 178 23.39 42.44 39.06
CA LEU A 178 22.78 41.49 39.99
C LEU A 178 21.43 40.98 39.47
N GLY A 179 20.62 41.87 38.89
CA GLY A 179 19.36 41.53 38.24
C GLY A 179 19.55 40.53 37.10
N THR A 180 20.55 40.72 36.24
CA THR A 180 20.85 39.77 35.15
C THR A 180 21.29 38.41 35.69
N ILE A 181 22.12 38.35 36.73
CA ILE A 181 22.57 37.08 37.33
C ILE A 181 21.38 36.31 37.92
N VAL A 182 20.49 37.00 38.64
CA VAL A 182 19.27 36.39 39.22
C VAL A 182 18.34 35.91 38.10
N PHE A 183 18.19 36.69 37.03
CA PHE A 183 17.35 36.30 35.89
C PHE A 183 17.86 35.05 35.18
N VAL A 184 19.17 34.96 34.90
CA VAL A 184 19.79 33.76 34.30
C VAL A 184 19.68 32.56 35.24
N GLY A 185 19.88 32.75 36.55
CA GLY A 185 19.70 31.70 37.54
C GLY A 185 18.26 31.16 37.59
N ALA A 186 17.27 32.05 37.51
CA ALA A 186 15.86 31.67 37.46
C ALA A 186 15.51 30.88 36.19
N LEU A 187 16.04 31.28 35.03
CA LEU A 187 15.86 30.53 33.77
C LEU A 187 16.49 29.14 33.85
N TYR A 188 17.70 29.02 34.40
CA TYR A 188 18.38 27.74 34.57
C TYR A 188 17.60 26.83 35.54
N PHE A 189 17.07 27.40 36.62
CA PHE A 189 16.24 26.67 37.57
C PHE A 189 14.93 26.17 36.95
N LEU A 190 14.24 27.00 36.16
CA LEU A 190 13.03 26.61 35.42
C LEU A 190 13.32 25.46 34.44
N LEU A 191 14.44 25.54 33.73
CA LEU A 191 14.84 24.49 32.79
C LEU A 191 15.15 23.17 33.52
N TYR A 192 15.85 23.25 34.64
CA TYR A 192 16.16 22.08 35.48
C TYR A 192 14.88 21.39 36.00
N VAL A 193 13.90 22.17 36.47
CA VAL A 193 12.61 21.63 36.92
C VAL A 193 11.85 21.00 35.74
N TYR A 194 11.88 21.62 34.56
CA TYR A 194 11.24 21.08 33.37
C TYR A 194 11.83 19.74 32.93
N GLU A 195 13.16 19.60 32.91
CA GLU A 195 13.82 18.32 32.60
C GLU A 195 13.44 17.23 33.60
N TYR A 196 13.41 17.56 34.90
CA TYR A 196 13.03 16.62 35.95
C TYR A 196 11.61 16.08 35.75
N TYR A 197 10.64 16.95 35.44
CA TYR A 197 9.26 16.53 35.16
C TYR A 197 9.15 15.66 33.90
N ASN A 198 9.86 16.00 32.82
CA ASN A 198 9.81 15.23 31.57
C ASN A 198 10.46 13.86 31.69
N PHE A 199 11.51 13.72 32.49
CA PHE A 199 12.19 12.44 32.69
C PHE A 199 11.26 11.39 33.31
N SER A 200 10.48 11.75 34.33
CA SER A 200 9.50 10.85 34.95
C SER A 200 8.36 10.46 34.00
N VAL A 201 7.94 11.37 33.12
CA VAL A 201 6.93 11.06 32.08
C VAL A 201 7.49 10.09 31.04
N LEU A 202 8.76 10.25 30.65
CA LEU A 202 9.42 9.33 29.73
C LEU A 202 9.58 7.92 30.32
N GLU A 203 9.93 7.82 31.60
CA GLU A 203 10.12 6.54 32.27
C GLU A 203 8.80 5.77 32.42
N ASN A 204 7.71 6.47 32.74
CA ASN A 204 6.36 5.89 32.74
C ASN A 204 5.93 5.42 31.34
N LYS A 205 6.25 6.19 30.28
CA LYS A 205 5.98 5.79 28.90
C LYS A 205 6.78 4.56 28.48
N LYS A 206 8.06 4.48 28.85
CA LYS A 206 8.91 3.29 28.59
C LYS A 206 8.35 2.04 29.27
N GLY A 207 7.93 2.16 30.53
CA GLY A 207 7.33 1.05 31.26
C GLY A 207 6.01 0.54 30.65
N ILE A 208 5.22 1.43 30.04
CA ILE A 208 3.99 1.04 29.32
C ILE A 208 4.34 0.33 28.00
N VAL A 209 5.34 0.82 27.25
CA VAL A 209 5.79 0.17 26.00
C VAL A 209 6.34 -1.23 26.27
N GLU A 210 7.18 -1.40 27.31
CA GLU A 210 7.72 -2.72 27.67
C GLU A 210 6.64 -3.70 28.15
N ARG A 211 5.56 -3.21 28.77
CA ARG A 211 4.40 -4.03 29.12
C ARG A 211 3.64 -4.46 27.87
N HIS A 212 3.36 -3.54 26.96
CA HIS A 212 2.71 -3.87 25.68
C HIS A 212 3.53 -4.84 24.84
N GLU A 213 4.85 -4.67 24.78
CA GLU A 213 5.72 -5.58 24.05
C GLU A 213 5.68 -6.98 24.67
N ARG A 214 5.71 -7.08 26.00
CA ARG A 214 5.53 -8.37 26.69
C ARG A 214 4.17 -8.99 26.45
N ASP A 215 3.10 -8.21 26.44
CA ASP A 215 1.75 -8.69 26.18
C ASP A 215 1.61 -9.19 24.74
N VAL A 216 2.19 -8.48 23.76
CA VAL A 216 2.24 -8.92 22.35
C VAL A 216 3.03 -10.22 22.21
N LEU A 217 4.20 -10.32 22.85
CA LEU A 217 5.00 -11.56 22.85
C LEU A 217 4.29 -12.72 23.56
N ALA A 218 3.52 -12.43 24.61
CA ALA A 218 2.72 -13.43 25.31
C ALA A 218 1.53 -13.90 24.46
N MET A 219 0.92 -13.00 23.68
CA MET A 219 -0.13 -13.33 22.72
C MET A 219 0.42 -14.12 21.53
N GLU A 220 1.60 -13.78 21.01
CA GLU A 220 2.21 -14.48 19.87
C GLU A 220 2.56 -15.94 20.19
N LYS A 221 2.83 -16.26 21.46
CA LYS A 221 3.06 -17.64 21.91
C LYS A 221 1.79 -18.48 22.02
N ARG A 222 0.61 -17.87 21.94
CA ARG A 222 -0.66 -18.60 22.01
C ARG A 222 -0.93 -19.28 20.66
N PRO A 223 -1.28 -20.58 20.64
CA PRO A 223 -1.53 -21.29 19.39
C PRO A 223 -2.64 -20.63 18.56
N GLU A 224 -3.66 -20.05 19.21
CA GLU A 224 -4.76 -19.34 18.55
C GLU A 224 -4.27 -18.12 17.74
N TYR A 225 -3.20 -17.46 18.19
CA TYR A 225 -2.61 -16.33 17.46
C TYR A 225 -1.96 -16.78 16.16
N SER A 226 -1.35 -17.97 16.15
CA SER A 226 -0.72 -18.51 14.94
C SER A 226 -1.75 -18.82 13.84
N GLU A 227 -2.94 -19.30 14.22
CA GLU A 227 -4.05 -19.56 13.31
C GLU A 227 -4.63 -18.25 12.77
N ALA A 228 -4.87 -17.26 13.64
CA ALA A 228 -5.33 -15.94 13.24
C ALA A 228 -4.33 -15.24 12.28
N LYS A 229 -3.03 -15.37 12.53
CA LYS A 229 -1.97 -14.81 11.67
C LYS A 229 -1.92 -15.49 10.30
N GLN A 230 -2.11 -16.80 10.24
CA GLN A 230 -2.24 -17.51 8.97
C GLN A 230 -3.48 -17.05 8.21
N PHE A 231 -4.63 -16.95 8.89
CA PHE A 231 -5.86 -16.46 8.28
C PHE A 231 -5.73 -15.03 7.75
N GLN A 232 -5.09 -14.12 8.48
CA GLN A 232 -4.77 -12.78 7.99
C GLN A 232 -3.91 -12.83 6.73
N LYS A 233 -2.89 -13.70 6.69
CA LYS A 233 -2.08 -13.88 5.48
C LYS A 233 -2.90 -14.39 4.29
N HIS A 234 -3.85 -15.30 4.53
CA HIS A 234 -4.78 -15.77 3.50
C HIS A 234 -5.70 -14.63 3.02
N LEU A 235 -6.21 -13.80 3.93
CA LEU A 235 -7.00 -12.61 3.58
C LEU A 235 -6.17 -11.59 2.80
N ASP A 236 -4.92 -11.33 3.19
CA ASP A 236 -4.04 -10.42 2.48
C ASP A 236 -3.71 -10.93 1.08
N THR A 237 -3.52 -12.25 0.95
CA THR A 237 -3.32 -12.89 -0.37
C THR A 237 -4.57 -12.79 -1.22
N ALA A 238 -5.75 -13.09 -0.66
CA ALA A 238 -7.03 -12.96 -1.35
C ALA A 238 -7.30 -11.51 -1.75
N LYS A 239 -6.98 -10.55 -0.88
CA LYS A 239 -7.08 -9.12 -1.15
C LYS A 239 -6.12 -8.68 -2.25
N SER A 240 -4.88 -9.20 -2.26
CA SER A 240 -3.92 -8.93 -3.32
C SER A 240 -4.37 -9.50 -4.67
N LEU A 241 -4.96 -10.70 -4.68
CA LEU A 241 -5.52 -11.28 -5.90
C LEU A 241 -6.75 -10.51 -6.39
N LEU A 242 -7.60 -10.05 -5.47
CA LEU A 242 -8.82 -9.31 -5.81
C LEU A 242 -8.55 -7.85 -6.18
N SER A 243 -7.52 -7.20 -5.62
CA SER A 243 -7.11 -5.85 -6.02
C SER A 243 -6.47 -5.81 -7.40
N ASN A 244 -5.94 -6.94 -7.88
CA ASN A 244 -5.48 -7.11 -9.25
C ASN A 244 -6.57 -7.70 -10.16
N HIS A 245 -7.86 -7.61 -9.77
CA HIS A 245 -8.95 -8.09 -10.60
C HIS A 245 -9.11 -7.20 -11.84
N VAL A 246 -8.92 -7.81 -13.00
CA VAL A 246 -9.02 -7.14 -14.30
C VAL A 246 -10.48 -6.93 -14.64
N TYR A 247 -10.90 -5.68 -14.80
CA TYR A 247 -12.27 -5.34 -15.17
C TYR A 247 -12.48 -5.47 -16.68
N TRP A 248 -12.74 -6.68 -17.15
CA TRP A 248 -13.05 -6.96 -18.56
C TRP A 248 -14.26 -6.18 -19.09
N SER A 249 -15.18 -5.78 -18.21
CA SER A 249 -16.32 -4.94 -18.60
C SER A 249 -15.90 -3.62 -19.23
N SER A 250 -14.85 -2.97 -18.71
CA SER A 250 -14.35 -1.71 -19.25
C SER A 250 -13.76 -1.91 -20.65
N PHE A 251 -13.07 -3.03 -20.88
CA PHE A 251 -12.57 -3.41 -22.19
C PHE A 251 -13.71 -3.66 -23.18
N PHE A 252 -14.72 -4.45 -22.81
CA PHE A 252 -15.84 -4.71 -23.73
C PHE A 252 -16.64 -3.45 -24.03
N GLN A 253 -16.82 -2.57 -23.04
CA GLN A 253 -17.46 -1.27 -23.25
C GLN A 253 -16.67 -0.38 -24.20
N LEU A 254 -15.34 -0.33 -24.06
CA LEU A 254 -14.45 0.36 -25.00
C LEU A 254 -14.67 -0.18 -26.43
N ILE A 255 -14.55 -1.50 -26.61
CA ILE A 255 -14.73 -2.12 -27.93
C ILE A 255 -16.11 -1.84 -28.49
N GLU A 256 -17.17 -1.93 -27.69
CA GLU A 256 -18.54 -1.62 -28.12
C GLU A 256 -18.67 -0.16 -28.59
N GLU A 257 -18.04 0.79 -27.88
CA GLU A 257 -18.05 2.21 -28.22
C GLU A 257 -17.33 2.51 -29.54
N VAL A 258 -16.18 1.87 -29.77
CA VAL A 258 -15.34 2.11 -30.95
C VAL A 258 -15.67 1.20 -32.15
N THR A 259 -16.60 0.25 -32.01
CA THR A 259 -16.99 -0.65 -33.10
C THR A 259 -18.04 -0.01 -34.01
N ILE A 260 -17.79 -0.02 -35.31
CA ILE A 260 -18.78 0.44 -36.30
C ILE A 260 -19.91 -0.59 -36.44
N LYS A 261 -21.11 -0.13 -36.82
CA LYS A 261 -22.33 -0.95 -36.85
C LYS A 261 -22.27 -2.16 -37.80
N ASP A 262 -21.41 -2.12 -38.81
CA ASP A 262 -21.33 -3.13 -39.87
C ASP A 262 -20.30 -4.23 -39.58
N ILE A 263 -19.84 -4.34 -38.33
CA ILE A 263 -18.84 -5.31 -37.89
C ILE A 263 -19.39 -6.17 -36.78
N TYR A 264 -19.23 -7.48 -36.95
CA TYR A 264 -19.71 -8.48 -36.02
C TYR A 264 -18.55 -9.34 -35.53
N TYR A 265 -18.39 -9.48 -34.22
CA TYR A 265 -17.38 -10.36 -33.64
C TYR A 265 -17.87 -11.81 -33.63
N THR A 266 -17.12 -12.72 -34.23
CA THR A 266 -17.50 -14.14 -34.39
C THR A 266 -16.85 -15.08 -33.39
N GLY A 267 -16.11 -14.52 -32.42
CA GLY A 267 -15.44 -15.26 -31.36
C GLY A 267 -13.92 -15.19 -31.51
N GLY A 268 -13.23 -16.22 -31.02
CA GLY A 268 -11.76 -16.28 -31.09
C GLY A 268 -11.05 -15.19 -30.29
N PHE A 269 -11.72 -14.57 -29.32
CA PHE A 269 -11.10 -13.58 -28.46
C PHE A 269 -9.97 -14.22 -27.65
N SER A 270 -8.78 -13.64 -27.76
CA SER A 270 -7.63 -13.98 -26.96
C SER A 270 -6.93 -12.70 -26.52
N GLY A 271 -6.40 -12.67 -25.32
CA GLY A 271 -5.61 -11.52 -24.88
C GLY A 271 -5.04 -11.67 -23.50
N THR A 272 -4.07 -10.83 -23.19
CA THR A 272 -3.39 -10.79 -21.88
C THR A 272 -3.65 -9.46 -21.18
N THR A 273 -3.31 -9.38 -19.90
CA THR A 273 -3.34 -8.11 -19.15
C THR A 273 -2.28 -7.11 -19.60
N ASP A 274 -1.39 -7.53 -20.49
CA ASP A 274 -0.30 -6.70 -20.99
C ASP A 274 -0.74 -5.76 -22.13
N GLY A 275 -2.04 -5.75 -22.46
CA GLY A 275 -2.62 -4.84 -23.44
C GLY A 275 -2.76 -5.41 -24.84
N LEU A 276 -2.25 -6.62 -25.13
CA LEU A 276 -2.40 -7.24 -26.46
C LEU A 276 -3.63 -8.14 -26.53
N TYR A 277 -4.48 -7.86 -27.52
CA TYR A 277 -5.72 -8.58 -27.78
C TYR A 277 -5.83 -8.97 -29.25
N THR A 278 -6.46 -10.11 -29.49
CA THR A 278 -6.78 -10.63 -30.81
C THR A 278 -8.28 -10.90 -30.86
N LEU A 279 -8.95 -10.32 -31.85
CA LEU A 279 -10.39 -10.42 -32.06
C LEU A 279 -10.65 -10.92 -33.48
N LYS A 280 -11.53 -11.92 -33.63
CA LYS A 280 -12.04 -12.33 -34.93
C LYS A 280 -13.36 -11.61 -35.22
N ALA A 281 -13.43 -10.96 -36.37
CA ALA A 281 -14.58 -10.16 -36.78
C ALA A 281 -14.97 -10.46 -38.22
N ARG A 282 -16.24 -10.19 -38.56
CA ARG A 282 -16.81 -10.30 -39.89
C ARG A 282 -17.46 -9.00 -40.32
N THR A 283 -17.41 -8.75 -41.62
CA THR A 283 -18.05 -7.59 -42.25
C THR A 283 -18.36 -7.86 -43.72
N ASP A 284 -19.32 -7.12 -44.28
CA ASP A 284 -19.76 -7.30 -45.66
C ASP A 284 -18.79 -6.68 -46.68
N SER A 285 -17.92 -5.76 -46.24
CA SER A 285 -17.06 -5.00 -47.17
C SER A 285 -15.64 -4.72 -46.63
N TYR A 286 -14.66 -4.73 -47.55
CA TYR A 286 -13.28 -4.32 -47.25
C TYR A 286 -13.21 -2.86 -46.78
N GLU A 287 -14.18 -2.04 -47.19
CA GLU A 287 -14.28 -0.65 -46.77
C GLU A 287 -14.63 -0.54 -45.29
N SER A 288 -15.60 -1.33 -44.81
CA SER A 288 -15.97 -1.42 -43.40
C SER A 288 -14.80 -1.88 -42.54
N MET A 289 -14.08 -2.93 -42.95
CA MET A 289 -12.86 -3.39 -42.29
C MET A 289 -11.81 -2.26 -42.17
N LYS A 290 -11.53 -1.56 -43.27
CA LYS A 290 -10.59 -0.43 -43.29
C LYS A 290 -11.05 0.70 -42.37
N ASN A 291 -12.34 1.03 -42.40
CA ASN A 291 -12.91 2.10 -41.58
C ASN A 291 -12.80 1.78 -40.09
N GLN A 292 -12.99 0.52 -39.69
CA GLN A 292 -12.78 0.10 -38.31
C GLN A 292 -11.33 0.27 -37.86
N LEU A 293 -10.36 -0.07 -38.72
CA LEU A 293 -8.96 0.12 -38.40
C LEU A 293 -8.62 1.61 -38.21
N ILE A 294 -9.26 2.48 -39.00
CA ILE A 294 -9.14 3.94 -38.84
C ILE A 294 -9.74 4.39 -37.51
N VAL A 295 -10.95 3.94 -37.16
CA VAL A 295 -11.60 4.29 -35.88
C VAL A 295 -10.75 3.83 -34.69
N PHE A 296 -10.20 2.62 -34.73
CA PHE A 296 -9.28 2.15 -33.71
C PHE A 296 -8.02 3.02 -33.60
N SER A 297 -7.46 3.48 -34.71
CA SER A 297 -6.27 4.36 -34.69
C SER A 297 -6.54 5.80 -34.21
N GLN A 298 -7.80 6.20 -34.12
CA GLN A 298 -8.20 7.55 -33.68
C GLN A 298 -8.50 7.63 -32.18
N ASP A 299 -8.77 6.50 -31.53
CA ASP A 299 -9.04 6.47 -30.09
C ASP A 299 -7.73 6.46 -29.29
N GLU A 300 -7.56 7.40 -28.38
CA GLU A 300 -6.32 7.55 -27.58
C GLU A 300 -6.07 6.35 -26.64
N ARG A 301 -7.11 5.58 -26.31
CA ARG A 301 -7.01 4.39 -25.44
C ARG A 301 -6.43 3.18 -26.18
N ILE A 302 -6.41 3.21 -27.51
CA ILE A 302 -5.90 2.14 -28.37
C ILE A 302 -4.53 2.59 -28.91
N LEU A 303 -3.47 1.95 -28.44
CA LEU A 303 -2.08 2.28 -28.79
C LEU A 303 -1.73 1.86 -30.22
N SER A 304 -2.20 0.68 -30.63
CA SER A 304 -1.99 0.20 -32.00
C SER A 304 -3.09 -0.78 -32.43
N ALA A 305 -3.36 -0.84 -33.73
CA ALA A 305 -4.28 -1.81 -34.31
C ALA A 305 -3.73 -2.28 -35.66
N ARG A 306 -3.78 -3.60 -35.91
CA ARG A 306 -3.36 -4.21 -37.16
C ARG A 306 -4.21 -5.42 -37.50
N THR A 307 -4.31 -5.75 -38.77
CA THR A 307 -4.99 -6.96 -39.25
C THR A 307 -3.96 -8.03 -39.58
N THR A 308 -4.13 -9.25 -39.05
CA THR A 308 -3.19 -10.36 -39.24
C THR A 308 -3.66 -11.35 -40.31
N GLU A 309 -4.96 -11.65 -40.31
CA GLU A 309 -5.58 -12.61 -41.23
C GLU A 309 -6.82 -11.99 -41.85
N VAL A 310 -7.04 -12.23 -43.14
CA VAL A 310 -8.21 -11.76 -43.88
C VAL A 310 -8.61 -12.88 -44.84
N ASP A 311 -9.80 -13.43 -44.62
CA ASP A 311 -10.37 -14.51 -45.41
C ASP A 311 -11.74 -14.09 -45.92
N GLU A 312 -12.04 -14.39 -47.19
CA GLU A 312 -13.38 -14.24 -47.72
C GLU A 312 -14.20 -15.48 -47.35
N TYR A 313 -15.42 -15.28 -46.85
CA TYR A 313 -16.32 -16.37 -46.51
C TYR A 313 -17.59 -16.29 -47.35
N GLU A 314 -18.07 -17.46 -47.77
CA GLU A 314 -19.39 -17.64 -48.38
C GLU A 314 -20.20 -18.52 -47.45
N GLU A 315 -21.22 -17.96 -46.81
CA GLU A 315 -22.11 -18.74 -45.95
C GLU A 315 -23.20 -19.39 -46.80
N LYS A 316 -23.13 -20.72 -46.87
CA LYS A 316 -24.11 -21.56 -47.56
C LYS A 316 -25.14 -22.02 -46.55
N GLU A 317 -26.31 -21.40 -46.54
CA GLU A 317 -27.45 -21.94 -45.79
C GLU A 317 -28.01 -23.16 -46.55
N GLU A 318 -27.89 -24.35 -45.96
CA GLU A 318 -28.72 -25.48 -46.38
C GLU A 318 -30.16 -25.19 -45.96
N GLN A 319 -30.97 -24.67 -46.88
CA GLN A 319 -32.42 -24.62 -46.70
C GLN A 319 -32.95 -26.05 -46.63
N THR A 320 -33.07 -26.58 -45.42
CA THR A 320 -33.87 -27.77 -45.17
C THR A 320 -35.33 -27.39 -45.31
N ASN A 321 -35.88 -27.61 -46.51
CA ASN A 321 -37.32 -27.56 -46.72
C ASN A 321 -37.95 -28.63 -45.81
N GLY A 322 -38.47 -28.20 -44.67
CA GLY A 322 -39.33 -29.00 -43.78
C GLY A 322 -40.69 -29.26 -44.44
N GLY A 323 -40.67 -29.98 -45.58
CA GLY A 323 -41.86 -30.52 -46.22
C GLY A 323 -42.23 -31.83 -45.54
N ALA A 324 -43.21 -31.77 -44.64
CA ALA A 324 -43.94 -32.96 -44.25
C ALA A 324 -44.78 -33.43 -45.45
N ASP A 325 -44.62 -34.71 -45.78
CA ASP A 325 -45.43 -35.54 -46.67
C ASP A 325 -45.11 -35.51 -48.19
N GLY A 326 -44.42 -36.57 -48.64
CA GLY A 326 -44.73 -37.26 -49.90
C GLY A 326 -43.96 -36.86 -51.16
N GLU A 327 -42.99 -37.71 -51.53
CA GLU A 327 -42.54 -38.04 -52.91
C GLU A 327 -42.50 -36.93 -53.98
N GLU A 328 -41.32 -36.33 -54.20
CA GLU A 328 -40.43 -36.59 -55.35
C GLU A 328 -39.39 -35.46 -55.48
N THR A 329 -38.16 -35.88 -55.76
CA THR A 329 -36.92 -35.14 -56.07
C THR A 329 -37.08 -33.69 -56.54
N GLN A 330 -36.68 -32.74 -55.68
CA GLN A 330 -36.38 -31.37 -56.09
C GLN A 330 -34.88 -31.08 -55.94
N THR A 331 -34.31 -30.58 -57.04
CA THR A 331 -32.96 -30.02 -57.12
C THR A 331 -32.86 -28.80 -56.20
N VAL A 332 -32.09 -28.91 -55.13
CA VAL A 332 -31.80 -27.81 -54.21
C VAL A 332 -31.00 -26.76 -54.97
N ALA A 333 -31.64 -25.64 -55.31
CA ALA A 333 -30.93 -24.46 -55.80
C ALA A 333 -30.15 -23.88 -54.62
N GLU A 334 -28.82 -23.92 -54.70
CA GLU A 334 -27.92 -23.33 -53.72
C GLU A 334 -28.07 -21.81 -53.77
N VAL A 335 -28.82 -21.25 -52.83
CA VAL A 335 -28.97 -19.79 -52.67
C VAL A 335 -27.84 -19.33 -51.77
N ILE A 336 -26.76 -18.80 -52.37
CA ILE A 336 -25.70 -18.10 -51.63
C ILE A 336 -26.36 -16.84 -51.06
N LYS A 337 -26.49 -16.80 -49.74
CA LYS A 337 -27.27 -15.75 -49.07
C LYS A 337 -26.39 -14.58 -48.68
N GLU A 338 -25.16 -14.85 -48.22
CA GLU A 338 -24.25 -13.81 -47.74
C GLU A 338 -22.78 -14.19 -48.05
N SER A 339 -22.10 -13.32 -48.81
CA SER A 339 -20.65 -13.32 -48.98
C SER A 339 -20.09 -12.18 -48.15
N GLY A 340 -19.04 -12.44 -47.36
CA GLY A 340 -18.43 -11.42 -46.53
C GLY A 340 -16.94 -11.67 -46.31
N ILE A 341 -16.34 -10.85 -45.47
CA ILE A 341 -14.94 -10.90 -45.12
C ILE A 341 -14.84 -11.20 -43.63
N GLU A 342 -14.11 -12.24 -43.29
CA GLU A 342 -13.70 -12.54 -41.93
C GLU A 342 -12.25 -12.10 -41.76
N PHE A 343 -11.95 -11.37 -40.69
CA PHE A 343 -10.62 -10.90 -40.43
C PHE A 343 -10.27 -10.99 -38.95
N THR A 344 -8.97 -11.17 -38.68
CA THR A 344 -8.41 -11.19 -37.35
C THR A 344 -7.71 -9.86 -37.10
N VAL A 345 -8.18 -9.09 -36.12
CA VAL A 345 -7.56 -7.84 -35.70
C VAL A 345 -6.78 -8.05 -34.40
N GLU A 346 -5.53 -7.63 -34.41
CA GLU A 346 -4.69 -7.48 -33.23
C GLU A 346 -4.69 -6.02 -32.80
N ILE A 347 -5.10 -5.79 -31.55
CA ILE A 347 -5.14 -4.46 -30.95
C ILE A 347 -4.28 -4.43 -29.69
N GLU A 348 -3.57 -3.32 -29.52
CA GLU A 348 -2.80 -2.99 -28.34
C GLU A 348 -3.51 -1.85 -27.62
N ILE A 349 -3.92 -2.08 -26.38
CA ILE A 349 -4.72 -1.14 -25.58
C ILE A 349 -3.91 -0.75 -24.36
N ASP A 350 -4.07 0.50 -23.93
CA ASP A 350 -3.48 0.98 -22.68
C ASP A 350 -4.02 0.18 -21.47
N PRO A 351 -3.17 -0.53 -20.71
CA PRO A 351 -3.60 -1.30 -19.54
C PRO A 351 -4.33 -0.47 -18.47
N GLU A 352 -4.18 0.86 -18.46
CA GLU A 352 -4.85 1.74 -17.50
C GLU A 352 -6.39 1.64 -17.57
N ILE A 353 -6.97 1.22 -18.70
CA ILE A 353 -8.42 1.05 -18.85
C ILE A 353 -9.01 0.01 -17.88
N PHE A 354 -8.19 -0.93 -17.39
CA PHE A 354 -8.62 -1.99 -16.49
C PHE A 354 -8.61 -1.56 -15.02
N TYR A 355 -7.86 -0.51 -14.68
CA TYR A 355 -7.66 -0.07 -13.29
C TYR A 355 -8.48 1.15 -12.92
N ASN A 356 -8.93 1.91 -13.92
CA ASN A 356 -9.89 2.98 -13.71
C ASN A 356 -11.28 2.35 -13.47
N ILE A 357 -11.57 2.09 -12.19
CA ILE A 357 -12.95 1.97 -11.75
C ILE A 357 -13.60 3.29 -12.15
N ILE A 358 -14.48 3.23 -13.14
CA ILE A 358 -15.26 4.35 -13.63
C ILE A 358 -15.94 4.97 -12.40
N THR A 359 -15.32 6.01 -11.85
CA THR A 359 -16.00 6.93 -10.96
C THR A 359 -16.90 7.67 -11.90
N ASN A 360 -18.11 7.12 -12.09
CA ASN A 360 -19.19 7.80 -12.77
C ASN A 360 -19.52 9.05 -11.93
N GLU A 361 -18.68 10.09 -12.03
CA GLU A 361 -19.08 11.47 -11.83
C GLU A 361 -20.10 11.75 -12.95
N SER A 362 -21.34 11.37 -12.67
CA SER A 362 -22.48 11.86 -13.42
C SER A 362 -22.64 13.32 -13.02
N GLU A 363 -22.17 14.22 -13.88
CA GLU A 363 -22.60 15.63 -13.92
C GLU A 363 -24.08 15.75 -14.32
#